data_AF-A0A958V5R0-F1
#
_entry.id   AF-A0A958V5R0-F1
#
_cell.length_a   1.000
_cell.length_b   1.000
_cell.length_c   1.000
_cell.angle_alpha   90.00
_cell.angle_beta   90.00
_cell.angle_gamma   90.00
#
_symmetry.space_group_name_H-M   'P 1'
#
loop_
_entity.id
_entity.type
_entity.pdbx_description
1 polymer ?
#
loop_
_entity_poly.entity_id
_entity_poly.type
_entity_poly.pdbx_seq_one_letter_code
_entity_poly.pdbx_strand_id
1 'polypeptide(L)' 'VFFENTELDALLNSNVEDLQQVYQKAIAEKFAYEKRLMVKELENKGIHAILTRPELLTVNVINKYLEFKAKGYI' A
#
# COMPACT_ATOMS: atom_id res chain seq x y z
N VAL A 1 7.76 4.13 4.09
CA VAL A 1 6.34 4.39 3.75
C VAL A 1 6.14 3.97 2.31
N PHE A 2 5.06 3.24 2.02
CA PHE A 2 4.69 2.74 0.70
C PHE A 2 3.28 3.23 0.37
N PHE A 3 3.04 3.52 -0.92
CA PHE A 3 1.73 4.00 -1.38
C PHE A 3 1.02 2.99 -2.25
N GLU A 4 -0.28 2.84 -2.03
CA GLU A 4 -1.21 2.22 -2.97
C GLU A 4 -1.47 3.18 -4.14
N ASN A 5 -1.55 2.68 -5.37
CA ASN A 5 -1.83 3.53 -6.53
C ASN A 5 -3.35 3.57 -6.78
N THR A 6 -3.97 4.67 -6.37
CA THR A 6 -5.43 4.88 -6.40
C THR A 6 -5.97 5.09 -7.81
N GLU A 7 -5.16 5.57 -8.75
CA GLU A 7 -5.54 5.68 -10.18
C GLU A 7 -5.62 4.29 -10.84
N LEU A 8 -4.68 3.40 -10.49
CA LEU A 8 -4.74 2.00 -10.92
C LEU A 8 -5.98 1.28 -10.34
N ASP A 9 -6.32 1.52 -9.07
CA ASP A 9 -7.55 0.97 -8.47
C ASP A 9 -8.83 1.46 -9.19
N ALA A 10 -8.86 2.70 -9.66
CA ALA A 10 -9.98 3.21 -10.44
C ALA A 10 -10.07 2.55 -11.83
N LEU A 11 -8.93 2.37 -12.51
CA LEU A 11 -8.86 1.65 -13.79
C LEU A 11 -9.28 0.18 -13.66
N LEU A 12 -8.87 -0.49 -12.58
CA LEU A 12 -9.20 -1.90 -12.28
C LEU A 12 -10.70 -2.18 -12.09
N ASN A 13 -11.46 -1.15 -11.67
CA ASN A 13 -12.90 -1.20 -11.41
C ASN A 13 -13.76 -0.70 -12.59
N SER A 14 -13.13 -0.24 -13.68
CA SER A 14 -13.82 0.17 -14.91
C SER A 14 -14.02 -1.02 -15.87
N ASN A 15 -15.07 -0.98 -16.70
CA ASN A 15 -15.35 -2.04 -17.68
C ASN A 15 -14.19 -2.11 -18.68
N VAL A 16 -13.58 -3.29 -18.80
CA VAL A 16 -12.41 -3.51 -19.64
C VAL A 16 -12.86 -3.76 -21.08
N GLU A 17 -12.62 -2.80 -21.97
CA GLU A 17 -12.96 -2.89 -23.40
C GLU A 17 -11.74 -3.23 -24.28
N ASP A 18 -10.51 -3.11 -23.75
CA ASP A 18 -9.27 -3.22 -24.53
C ASP A 18 -8.20 -4.15 -23.89
N LEU A 19 -7.41 -4.82 -24.73
CA LEU A 19 -6.30 -5.71 -24.35
C LEU A 19 -5.23 -4.98 -23.52
N GLN A 20 -5.02 -3.68 -23.79
CA GLN A 20 -4.10 -2.84 -23.03
C GLN A 20 -4.52 -2.73 -21.55
N GLN A 21 -5.81 -2.63 -21.27
CA GLN A 21 -6.34 -2.54 -19.91
C GLN A 21 -6.19 -3.86 -19.14
N VAL A 22 -6.30 -5.02 -19.81
CA VAL A 22 -6.00 -6.33 -19.22
C VAL A 22 -4.54 -6.43 -18.79
N TYR A 23 -3.61 -5.96 -19.64
CA TYR A 23 -2.19 -5.93 -19.32
C TYR A 23 -1.88 -4.99 -18.14
N GLN A 24 -2.46 -3.79 -18.15
CA GLN A 24 -2.33 -2.84 -17.04
C GLN A 24 -2.87 -3.42 -15.73
N LYS A 25 -4.02 -4.11 -15.77
CA LYS A 25 -4.62 -4.77 -14.62
C LYS A 25 -3.71 -5.83 -14.01
N ALA A 26 -3.17 -6.73 -14.83
CA ALA A 26 -2.26 -7.78 -14.35
C ALA A 26 -0.98 -7.20 -13.72
N ILE A 27 -0.42 -6.13 -14.31
CA ILE A 27 0.74 -5.43 -13.74
C ILE A 27 0.38 -4.75 -12.42
N ALA A 28 -0.77 -4.08 -12.35
CA ALA A 28 -1.26 -3.42 -11.13
C ALA A 28 -1.36 -4.41 -9.96
N GLU A 29 -1.99 -5.55 -10.21
CA GLU A 29 -2.16 -6.62 -9.22
C GLU A 29 -0.80 -7.17 -8.75
N LYS A 30 0.13 -7.43 -9.69
CA LYS A 30 1.49 -7.86 -9.36
C LYS A 30 2.22 -6.83 -8.49
N PHE A 31 2.16 -5.55 -8.85
CA PHE A 31 2.84 -4.48 -8.14
C PHE A 31 2.28 -4.28 -6.73
N ALA A 32 0.94 -4.35 -6.58
CA ALA A 32 0.27 -4.28 -5.29
C ALA A 32 0.67 -5.46 -4.39
N TYR A 33 0.73 -6.67 -4.95
CA TYR A 33 1.19 -7.86 -4.25
C TYR A 33 2.64 -7.74 -3.78
N GLU A 34 3.55 -7.30 -4.66
CA GLU A 34 4.97 -7.09 -4.33
C GLU A 34 5.15 -6.06 -3.21
N LYS A 35 4.42 -4.93 -3.23
CA LYS A 35 4.45 -3.94 -2.14
C LYS A 35 4.02 -4.53 -0.81
N ARG A 36 2.97 -5.35 -0.79
CA ARG A 36 2.52 -6.06 0.43
C ARG A 36 3.60 -7.01 0.95
N LEU A 37 4.25 -7.74 0.05
CA LEU A 37 5.34 -8.64 0.41
C LEU A 37 6.53 -7.88 0.99
N MET A 38 6.94 -6.77 0.37
CA MET A 38 8.01 -5.91 0.88
C MET A 38 7.72 -5.39 2.29
N VAL A 39 6.50 -4.91 2.55
CA VAL A 39 6.08 -4.43 3.87
C VAL A 39 6.17 -5.55 4.90
N LYS A 40 5.65 -6.73 4.57
CA LYS A 40 5.70 -7.90 5.46
C LYS A 40 7.14 -8.31 5.78
N GLU A 41 8.03 -8.29 4.79
CA GLU A 41 9.44 -8.60 4.99
C GLU A 41 10.17 -7.58 5.87
N LEU A 42 9.83 -6.29 5.76
CA LEU A 42 10.34 -5.26 6.65
C LEU A 42 9.85 -5.48 8.08
N GLU A 43 8.56 -5.74 8.26
CA GLU A 43 7.97 -6.00 9.58
C GLU A 43 8.56 -7.24 10.26
N ASN A 44 8.78 -8.32 9.51
CA ASN A 44 9.45 -9.54 9.98
C ASN A 44 10.88 -9.26 10.48
N LYS A 45 11.54 -8.23 9.94
CA LYS A 45 12.89 -7.79 10.35
C LYS A 45 12.86 -6.71 11.44
N GLY A 46 11.70 -6.41 12.02
CA GLY A 46 11.52 -5.37 13.03
C GLY A 46 11.52 -3.95 12.49
N ILE A 47 11.49 -3.76 11.16
CA ILE A 47 11.41 -2.45 10.52
C ILE A 47 9.92 -2.12 10.32
N HIS A 48 9.45 -1.11 11.02
CA HIS A 48 8.07 -0.67 10.88
C HIS A 48 7.85 0.07 9.56
N ALA A 49 6.96 -0.47 8.73
CA ALA A 49 6.54 0.12 7.48
C ALA A 49 5.05 0.51 7.54
N ILE A 50 4.66 1.44 6.67
CA ILE A 50 3.27 1.85 6.48
C ILE A 50 2.99 1.67 4.99
N LEU A 51 1.96 0.89 4.65
CA LEU A 51 1.36 0.81 3.32
C LEU A 51 0.00 1.50 3.38
N THR A 52 -0.19 2.56 2.62
CA THR A 52 -1.42 3.36 2.70
C THR A 52 -1.73 4.09 1.40
N ARG A 53 -2.97 4.51 1.23
CA ARG A 53 -3.33 5.46 0.19
C ARG A 53 -2.78 6.85 0.53
N PRO A 54 -2.34 7.65 -0.46
CA PRO A 54 -1.75 8.96 -0.21
C PRO A 54 -2.62 9.86 0.67
N GLU A 55 -3.94 9.86 0.47
CA GLU A 55 -4.89 10.71 1.19
C GLU A 55 -5.02 10.32 2.67
N LEU A 56 -4.66 9.08 3.02
CA LEU A 56 -4.74 8.55 4.39
C LEU A 56 -3.39 8.60 5.12
N LEU A 57 -2.34 9.12 4.49
CA LEU A 57 -0.99 9.12 5.07
C LEU A 57 -0.95 9.79 6.45
N THR A 58 -1.50 11.00 6.56
CA THR A 58 -1.46 11.79 7.80
C THR A 58 -2.07 11.04 8.96
N VAL A 59 -3.27 10.48 8.77
CA VAL A 59 -3.99 9.73 9.80
C VAL A 59 -3.22 8.47 10.19
N ASN A 60 -2.71 7.72 9.21
CA ASN A 60 -2.00 6.48 9.48
C ASN A 60 -0.64 6.69 10.15
N VAL A 61 0.07 7.76 9.81
CA VAL A 61 1.32 8.14 10.50
C VAL A 61 1.05 8.53 11.95
N ILE A 62 0.01 9.35 12.21
CA ILE A 62 -0.38 9.72 13.58
C ILE A 62 -0.75 8.47 14.38
N ASN A 63 -1.57 7.58 13.81
CA ASN A 63 -1.95 6.34 14.48
C ASN A 63 -0.72 5.47 14.79
N LYS A 64 0.23 5.37 13.86
CA LYS A 64 1.46 4.60 14.06
C LYS A 64 2.34 5.20 15.16
N TYR A 65 2.42 6.53 15.22
CA TYR A 65 3.13 7.24 16.28
C TYR A 65 2.50 6.98 17.65
N LEU A 66 1.16 7.10 17.76
CA LEU A 66 0.44 6.82 19.00
C LEU A 66 0.62 5.36 19.46
N GLU A 67 0.63 4.41 18.51
CA GLU A 67 0.94 3.01 18.79
C GLU A 67 2.32 2.85 19.44
N PHE A 68 3.35 3.52 18.89
CA PHE A 68 4.71 3.44 19.43
C PHE A 68 4.81 4.05 20.82
N LYS A 69 4.15 5.20 21.03
CA LYS A 69 4.10 5.87 22.33
C LYS A 69 3.40 5.00 23.38
N ALA A 70 2.27 4.38 23.03
CA ALA A 70 1.53 3.51 23.95
C ALA A 70 2.31 2.23 24.32
N LYS A 71 3.13 1.72 23.40
CA LYS A 71 4.01 0.56 23.62
C LYS A 71 5.34 0.91 24.30
N GLY A 72 5.63 2.19 24.52
CA GLY A 72 6.88 2.66 25.14
C GLY A 72 8.11 2.55 24.26
N TYR A 73 7.95 2.49 22.93
CA TYR A 73 9.08 2.49 22.00
C TYR A 73 9.71 3.89 21.85
N ILE A 74 8.91 4.94 22.07
CA ILE A 74 9.28 6.36 22.03
C ILE A 74 8.47 7.17 23.05
#